data_AF-A0A5C2RL80-F1
#
_entry.id   AF-A0A5C2RL80-F1
#
_cell.length_a   1.000
_cell.length_b   1.000
_cell.length_c   1.000
_cell.angle_alpha   90.00
_cell.angle_beta   90.00
_cell.angle_gamma   90.00
#
_symmetry.space_group_name_H-M   'P 1'
#
loop_
_entity.id
_entity.type
_entity.pdbx_description
1 polymer ?
#
loop_
_entity_poly.entity_id
_entity_poly.type
_entity_poly.pdbx_seq_one_letter_code
_entity_poly.pdbx_strand_id
1 'polypeptide(L)'
;MAPIEYLPEQGRKGIRILPPGSNDHLAPDTDVYRKIVILVYPPLALRPGVTPTARDLHWSLSWRVKDGWRHIHINAENTSYDPQLPRRYVYWGPITKSSGYATSGAKEVPLGYMSLAMRRRIEQLAWSVQVARPNGQWNCQNWIVDLLCKMHQDGIITQSKWSQVVAEAPHVWDGRL
;
A
#
# COMPACT_ATOMS: atom_id res chain seq x y z
N MET A 1 20.01 3.08 15.84
CA MET A 1 18.66 2.74 15.37
C MET A 1 18.39 1.30 15.76
N ALA A 2 17.19 0.97 16.25
CA ALA A 2 16.85 -0.43 16.48
C ALA A 2 16.85 -1.20 15.14
N PRO A 3 17.35 -2.43 15.09
CA PRO A 3 17.35 -3.24 13.87
C PRO A 3 15.91 -3.46 13.38
N ILE A 4 15.73 -3.55 12.06
CA ILE A 4 14.44 -3.89 11.46
C ILE A 4 14.17 -5.37 11.75
N GLU A 5 13.13 -5.64 12.52
CA GLU A 5 12.63 -6.99 12.77
C GLU A 5 11.50 -7.29 11.80
N TYR A 6 11.62 -8.33 10.98
CA TYR A 6 10.58 -8.74 10.03
C TYR A 6 9.62 -9.75 10.66
N LEU A 7 8.32 -9.52 10.43
CA LEU A 7 7.26 -10.40 10.89
C LEU A 7 7.08 -11.59 9.94
N PRO A 8 6.94 -12.82 10.47
CA PRO A 8 6.68 -13.99 9.65
C PRO A 8 5.29 -13.93 8.99
N GLU A 9 5.12 -14.69 7.91
CA GLU A 9 3.86 -14.83 7.18
C GLU A 9 3.23 -13.47 6.82
N GLN A 10 4.05 -12.49 6.44
CA GLN A 10 3.57 -11.17 6.04
C GLN A 10 2.81 -10.45 7.17
N GLY A 11 3.19 -10.70 8.42
CA GLY A 11 2.53 -10.14 9.62
C GLY A 11 1.35 -10.95 10.15
N ARG A 12 0.96 -12.04 9.47
CA ARG A 12 -0.25 -12.82 9.81
C ARG A 12 -0.07 -13.88 10.88
N LYS A 13 1.17 -14.30 11.18
CA LYS A 13 1.40 -15.38 12.15
C LYS A 13 0.74 -15.04 13.49
N GLY A 14 -0.17 -15.92 13.93
CA GLY A 14 -0.88 -15.80 15.21
C GLY A 14 -1.96 -14.73 15.27
N ILE A 15 -2.37 -14.11 14.14
CA ILE A 15 -3.43 -13.12 14.11
C ILE A 15 -4.82 -13.79 14.20
N ARG A 16 -5.73 -13.20 14.99
CA ARG A 16 -7.14 -13.63 15.16
C ARG A 16 -8.12 -12.78 14.36
N ILE A 17 -7.64 -11.74 13.69
CA ILE A 17 -8.42 -10.81 12.88
C ILE A 17 -8.61 -11.43 11.50
N LEU A 18 -9.82 -11.34 10.95
CA LEU A 18 -10.12 -11.83 9.61
C LEU A 18 -9.56 -10.87 8.55
N PRO A 19 -9.16 -11.39 7.37
CA PRO A 19 -8.74 -10.54 6.26
C PRO A 19 -9.86 -9.57 5.87
N PRO A 20 -9.52 -8.37 5.36
CA PRO A 20 -10.51 -7.46 4.82
C PRO A 20 -11.30 -8.11 3.68
N GLY A 21 -12.62 -7.92 3.64
CA GLY A 21 -13.45 -8.43 2.55
C GLY A 21 -13.00 -7.92 1.18
N SER A 22 -13.03 -8.78 0.16
CA SER A 22 -12.62 -8.44 -1.21
C SER A 22 -13.74 -8.67 -2.22
N ASN A 23 -13.91 -7.72 -3.14
CA ASN A 23 -14.93 -7.74 -4.19
C ASN A 23 -14.43 -8.37 -5.50
N ASP A 24 -13.43 -9.25 -5.45
CA ASP A 24 -12.81 -9.86 -6.65
C ASP A 24 -13.82 -10.57 -7.56
N HIS A 25 -14.84 -11.18 -6.94
CA HIS A 25 -15.92 -11.86 -7.64
C HIS A 25 -16.90 -10.90 -8.33
N LEU A 26 -17.02 -9.65 -7.88
CA LEU A 26 -17.91 -8.63 -8.44
C LEU A 26 -17.22 -7.72 -9.45
N ALA A 27 -15.94 -7.42 -9.22
CA ALA A 27 -15.15 -6.51 -10.04
C ALA A 27 -13.80 -7.14 -10.39
N PRO A 28 -13.80 -8.20 -11.24
CA PRO A 28 -12.58 -8.91 -11.59
C PRO A 28 -11.60 -8.02 -12.36
N ASP A 29 -10.31 -8.32 -12.23
CA ASP A 29 -9.30 -7.67 -13.04
C ASP A 29 -9.25 -8.28 -14.46
N THR A 30 -9.74 -7.52 -15.44
CA THR A 30 -9.83 -7.96 -16.84
C THR A 30 -8.55 -7.71 -17.63
N ASP A 31 -8.41 -8.42 -18.75
CA ASP A 31 -7.25 -8.31 -19.64
C ASP A 31 -7.30 -7.07 -20.54
N VAL A 32 -7.06 -5.93 -19.92
CA VAL A 32 -6.88 -4.63 -20.58
C VAL A 32 -5.68 -3.91 -19.97
N TYR A 33 -5.07 -3.01 -20.73
CA TYR A 33 -4.06 -2.11 -20.18
C TYR A 33 -4.71 -1.14 -19.19
N ARG A 34 -4.14 -1.03 -17.99
CA ARG A 34 -4.67 -0.14 -16.94
C ARG A 34 -3.59 0.79 -16.40
N LYS A 35 -3.99 2.03 -16.13
CA LYS A 35 -3.17 3.01 -15.43
C LYS A 35 -2.97 2.53 -13.98
N ILE A 36 -1.71 2.28 -13.62
CA ILE A 36 -1.28 2.02 -12.26
C ILE A 36 -0.85 3.33 -11.60
N VAL A 37 -1.27 3.55 -10.37
CA VAL A 37 -0.98 4.75 -9.59
C VAL A 37 -0.58 4.38 -8.16
N ILE A 38 0.23 5.22 -7.51
CA ILE A 38 0.23 5.30 -6.04
C ILE A 38 -0.94 6.19 -5.65
N LEU A 39 -1.87 5.65 -4.86
CA LEU A 39 -2.86 6.44 -4.14
C LEU A 39 -2.24 6.89 -2.83
N VAL A 40 -2.21 8.21 -2.63
CA VAL A 40 -1.72 8.85 -1.42
C VAL A 40 -2.89 9.47 -0.67
N TYR A 41 -3.22 8.86 0.46
CA TYR A 41 -4.32 9.26 1.31
C TYR A 41 -3.81 10.19 2.41
N PRO A 42 -4.58 11.23 2.74
CA PRO A 42 -4.28 12.05 3.87
C PRO A 42 -4.47 11.30 5.19
N PRO A 43 -3.93 11.80 6.31
CA PRO A 43 -4.10 11.17 7.62
C PRO A 43 -5.58 11.14 8.00
N LEU A 44 -6.05 9.99 8.49
CA LEU A 44 -7.47 9.78 8.84
C LEU A 44 -7.95 10.60 10.05
N ALA A 45 -7.04 11.03 10.93
CA ALA A 45 -7.38 11.82 12.10
C ALA A 45 -6.29 12.86 12.37
N LEU A 46 -6.61 14.13 12.14
CA LEU A 46 -5.82 15.25 12.64
C LEU A 46 -6.01 15.31 14.15
N ARG A 47 -4.92 15.10 14.91
CA ARG A 47 -4.96 15.41 16.34
C ARG A 47 -4.96 16.95 16.47
N PRO A 48 -5.84 17.55 17.29
CA PRO A 48 -5.81 18.98 17.53
C PRO A 48 -4.40 19.45 17.92
N GLY A 49 -3.88 20.48 17.24
CA GLY A 49 -2.55 21.02 17.49
C GLY A 49 -1.38 20.22 16.90
N VAL A 50 -1.62 19.13 16.16
CA VAL A 50 -0.57 18.38 15.45
C VAL A 50 -0.66 18.65 13.96
N THR A 51 0.39 19.25 13.40
CA THR A 51 0.55 19.39 11.95
C THR A 51 0.95 18.04 11.34
N PRO A 52 0.18 17.49 10.39
CA PRO A 52 0.58 16.30 9.65
C PRO A 52 1.93 16.47 8.98
N THR A 53 2.68 15.39 8.97
CA THR A 53 3.92 15.28 8.20
C THR A 53 3.71 14.34 7.01
N ALA A 54 4.63 14.38 6.05
CA ALA A 54 4.62 13.44 4.92
C ALA A 54 4.59 11.97 5.36
N ARG A 55 5.10 11.64 6.57
CA ARG A 55 5.11 10.27 7.12
C ARG A 55 3.75 9.80 7.63
N ASP A 56 2.80 10.71 7.83
CA ASP A 56 1.44 10.40 8.27
C ASP A 56 0.51 10.03 7.10
N LEU A 57 0.98 10.17 5.86
CA LEU A 57 0.27 9.77 4.65
C LEU A 57 0.20 8.25 4.54
N HIS A 58 -0.93 7.73 4.07
CA HIS A 58 -1.07 6.31 3.74
C HIS A 58 -0.89 6.12 2.23
N TRP A 59 -0.09 5.12 1.83
CA TRP A 59 0.19 4.85 0.42
C TRP A 59 -0.35 3.48 0.02
N SER A 60 -0.92 3.39 -1.19
CA SER A 60 -1.38 2.14 -1.79
C SER A 60 -1.08 2.11 -3.28
N LEU A 61 -0.44 1.06 -3.78
CA LEU A 61 -0.33 0.81 -5.22
C LEU A 61 -1.68 0.30 -5.73
N SER A 62 -2.26 0.98 -6.72
CA SER A 62 -3.66 0.73 -7.07
C SER A 62 -3.96 0.92 -8.57
N TRP A 63 -5.05 0.30 -9.03
CA TRP A 63 -5.63 0.52 -10.35
C TRP A 63 -7.14 0.32 -10.36
N ARG A 64 -7.82 0.98 -11.30
CA ARG A 64 -9.26 0.81 -11.50
C ARG A 64 -9.57 -0.55 -12.08
N VAL A 65 -10.54 -1.25 -11.53
CA VAL A 65 -11.25 -2.37 -12.18
C VAL A 65 -12.64 -1.88 -12.63
N LYS A 66 -13.48 -2.74 -13.21
CA LYS A 66 -14.77 -2.33 -13.82
C LYS A 66 -15.61 -1.43 -12.90
N ASP A 67 -15.85 -1.89 -11.67
CA ASP A 67 -16.71 -1.22 -10.68
C ASP A 67 -16.00 -1.02 -9.33
N GLY A 68 -14.69 -0.75 -9.39
CA GLY A 68 -13.88 -0.66 -8.18
C GLY A 68 -12.42 -0.34 -8.38
N TRP A 69 -11.65 -0.54 -7.32
CA TRP A 69 -10.21 -0.39 -7.28
C TRP A 69 -9.56 -1.64 -6.72
N ARG A 70 -8.49 -2.07 -7.37
CA ARG A 70 -7.57 -3.07 -6.86
C ARG A 70 -6.48 -2.34 -6.09
N HIS A 71 -6.22 -2.77 -4.85
CA HIS A 71 -5.28 -2.14 -3.94
C HIS A 71 -4.23 -3.14 -3.46
N ILE A 72 -2.98 -2.69 -3.39
CA ILE A 72 -1.86 -3.38 -2.79
C ILE A 72 -1.22 -2.45 -1.77
N HIS A 73 -1.38 -2.79 -0.50
CA HIS A 73 -0.76 -2.11 0.63
C HIS A 73 -0.75 -3.02 1.86
N ILE A 74 -0.04 -2.60 2.90
CA ILE A 74 -0.13 -3.18 4.24
C ILE A 74 -1.13 -2.41 5.11
N ASN A 75 -1.78 -3.12 6.02
CA ASN A 75 -2.71 -2.57 7.00
C ASN A 75 -2.03 -2.52 8.37
N ALA A 76 -2.35 -1.50 9.16
CA ALA A 76 -1.97 -1.46 10.57
C ALA A 76 -3.12 -2.05 11.40
N GLU A 77 -2.89 -3.22 11.98
CA GLU A 77 -3.89 -3.95 12.75
C GLU A 77 -3.68 -3.73 14.25
N ASN A 78 -4.78 -3.53 14.98
CA ASN A 78 -4.79 -3.48 16.43
C ASN A 78 -4.96 -4.90 16.99
N THR A 79 -3.90 -5.44 17.56
CA THR A 79 -3.84 -6.80 18.12
C THR A 79 -3.70 -6.73 19.63
N SER A 80 -4.63 -6.03 20.30
CA SER A 80 -4.63 -5.80 21.75
C SER A 80 -4.59 -7.08 22.62
N TYR A 81 -4.95 -8.22 22.05
CA TYR A 81 -4.84 -9.54 22.68
C TYR A 81 -3.40 -10.10 22.70
N ASP A 82 -2.47 -9.52 21.94
CA ASP A 82 -1.05 -9.89 21.93
C ASP A 82 -0.25 -8.80 22.68
N PRO A 83 0.16 -9.05 23.94
CA PRO A 83 0.87 -8.05 24.74
C PRO A 83 2.28 -7.74 24.21
N GLN A 84 2.89 -8.64 23.43
CA GLN A 84 4.22 -8.40 22.85
C GLN A 84 4.14 -7.57 21.58
N LEU A 85 3.01 -7.64 20.89
CA LEU A 85 2.79 -6.94 19.63
C LEU A 85 1.35 -6.43 19.57
N PRO A 86 1.00 -5.37 20.34
CA PRO A 86 -0.36 -4.84 20.44
C PRO A 86 -0.81 -4.11 19.17
N ARG A 87 0.14 -3.72 18.31
CA ARG A 87 -0.10 -3.21 16.97
C ARG A 87 0.90 -3.85 16.02
N ARG A 88 0.45 -4.26 14.84
CA ARG A 88 1.33 -4.81 13.80
C ARG A 88 0.94 -4.34 12.42
N TYR A 89 1.86 -4.50 11.48
CA TYR A 89 1.54 -4.38 10.07
C TYR A 89 1.24 -5.74 9.47
N VAL A 90 0.31 -5.80 8.52
CA VAL A 90 -0.10 -7.03 7.86
C VAL A 90 -0.31 -6.78 6.38
N TYR A 91 0.29 -7.62 5.53
CA TYR A 91 -0.12 -7.71 4.13
C TYR A 91 -1.13 -8.85 3.97
N TRP A 92 -2.37 -8.51 3.63
CA TRP A 92 -3.45 -9.48 3.43
C TRP A 92 -3.51 -10.05 2.02
N GLY A 93 -2.69 -9.53 1.11
CA GLY A 93 -2.79 -9.78 -0.32
C GLY A 93 -3.43 -8.59 -1.05
N PRO A 94 -3.53 -8.66 -2.38
CA PRO A 94 -4.21 -7.65 -3.16
C PRO A 94 -5.72 -7.70 -2.88
N ILE A 95 -6.36 -6.55 -2.69
CA ILE A 95 -7.78 -6.45 -2.31
C ILE A 95 -8.52 -5.59 -3.30
N THR A 96 -9.68 -6.05 -3.76
CA THR A 96 -10.59 -5.25 -4.59
C THR A 96 -11.66 -4.62 -3.70
N LYS A 97 -11.82 -3.30 -3.80
CA LYS A 97 -12.86 -2.53 -3.12
C LYS A 97 -13.77 -1.86 -4.14
N SER A 98 -15.04 -1.68 -3.82
CA SER A 98 -15.94 -0.87 -4.64
C SER A 98 -15.45 0.58 -4.70
N SER A 99 -15.73 1.25 -5.82
CA SER A 99 -15.49 2.68 -5.93
C SER A 99 -16.43 3.42 -4.97
N GLY A 100 -15.88 4.15 -4.00
CA GLY A 100 -16.66 4.86 -3.00
C GLY A 100 -15.82 5.86 -2.20
N TYR A 101 -16.33 6.32 -1.06
CA TYR A 101 -15.64 7.25 -0.15
C TYR A 101 -14.21 6.81 0.23
N ALA A 102 -13.92 5.50 0.17
CA ALA A 102 -12.61 4.94 0.47
C ALA A 102 -11.47 5.47 -0.41
N THR A 103 -11.74 5.95 -1.63
CA THR A 103 -10.75 6.65 -2.48
C THR A 103 -11.01 8.16 -2.57
N SER A 104 -12.05 8.66 -1.91
CA SER A 104 -12.38 10.09 -1.90
C SER A 104 -11.27 10.84 -1.19
N GLY A 105 -10.71 11.85 -1.85
CA GLY A 105 -9.58 12.61 -1.32
C GLY A 105 -8.24 11.88 -1.38
N ALA A 106 -8.07 10.79 -2.14
CA ALA A 106 -6.73 10.31 -2.47
C ALA A 106 -6.13 11.15 -3.61
N LYS A 107 -4.81 11.39 -3.57
CA LYS A 107 -4.06 11.93 -4.72
C LYS A 107 -3.43 10.79 -5.50
N GLU A 108 -3.43 10.88 -6.82
CA GLU A 108 -2.84 9.88 -7.70
C GLU A 108 -1.44 10.30 -8.15
N VAL A 109 -0.45 9.44 -7.96
CA VAL A 109 0.88 9.56 -8.59
C VAL A 109 1.03 8.45 -9.65
N PRO A 110 1.04 8.77 -10.95
CA PRO A 110 1.04 7.76 -12.01
C PRO A 110 2.36 6.99 -12.15
N LEU A 111 2.28 5.64 -12.16
CA LEU A 111 3.39 4.78 -12.56
C LEU A 111 3.43 4.59 -14.08
N GLY A 112 2.27 4.33 -14.70
CA GLY A 112 2.17 4.03 -16.13
C GLY A 112 1.01 3.08 -16.45
N TYR A 113 0.87 2.71 -17.72
CA TYR A 113 -0.13 1.73 -18.16
C TYR A 113 0.51 0.34 -18.20
N MET A 114 -0.19 -0.65 -17.64
CA MET A 114 0.33 -2.01 -17.52
C MET A 114 -0.69 -3.05 -17.98
N SER A 115 -0.22 -4.10 -18.65
CA SER A 115 -1.04 -5.24 -19.07
C SER A 115 -1.48 -6.08 -17.86
N LEU A 116 -2.42 -6.99 -18.04
CA LEU A 116 -2.83 -7.92 -16.97
C LEU A 116 -1.65 -8.79 -16.48
N ALA A 117 -0.78 -9.24 -17.38
CA ALA A 117 0.40 -10.03 -17.02
C ALA A 117 1.34 -9.26 -16.07
N MET A 118 1.64 -7.99 -16.39
CA MET A 118 2.45 -7.14 -15.53
C MET A 118 1.78 -6.91 -14.17
N ARG A 119 0.46 -6.69 -14.15
CA ARG A 119 -0.29 -6.44 -12.90
C ARG A 119 -0.34 -7.68 -12.00
N ARG A 120 -0.54 -8.87 -12.56
CA ARG A 120 -0.40 -10.14 -11.83
C ARG A 120 1.02 -10.35 -11.30
N ARG A 121 2.04 -9.95 -12.08
CA ARG A 121 3.43 -10.01 -11.64
C ARG A 121 3.69 -9.08 -10.45
N ILE A 122 3.12 -7.88 -10.44
CA ILE A 122 3.16 -6.97 -9.28
C ILE A 122 2.55 -7.63 -8.04
N GLU A 123 1.38 -8.26 -8.17
CA GLU A 123 0.73 -8.97 -7.05
C GLU A 123 1.64 -10.09 -6.50
N GLN A 124 2.34 -10.83 -7.36
CA GLN A 124 3.31 -11.84 -6.94
C GLN A 124 4.53 -11.23 -6.23
N LEU A 125 5.08 -10.12 -6.76
CA LEU A 125 6.21 -9.43 -6.14
C LEU A 125 5.85 -8.90 -4.75
N ALA A 126 4.63 -8.42 -4.55
CA ALA A 126 4.13 -7.97 -3.26
C ALA A 126 4.20 -9.05 -2.17
N TRP A 127 3.94 -10.32 -2.51
CA TRP A 127 4.11 -11.44 -1.59
C TRP A 127 5.55 -11.69 -1.14
N SER A 128 6.53 -11.18 -1.90
CA SER A 128 7.97 -11.32 -1.59
C SER A 128 8.55 -10.13 -0.81
N VAL A 129 7.78 -9.06 -0.60
CA VAL A 129 8.21 -7.92 0.23
C VAL A 129 7.99 -8.28 1.69
N GLN A 130 9.01 -8.14 2.53
CA GLN A 130 8.88 -8.45 3.95
C GLN A 130 8.11 -7.35 4.68
N VAL A 131 7.33 -7.73 5.70
CA VAL A 131 6.59 -6.78 6.55
C VAL A 131 7.34 -6.63 7.86
N ALA A 132 7.72 -5.41 8.23
CA ALA A 132 8.45 -5.19 9.48
C ALA A 132 7.50 -5.01 10.67
N ARG A 133 8.03 -5.29 11.87
CA ARG A 133 7.43 -4.93 13.14
C ARG A 133 7.39 -3.39 13.26
N PRO A 134 6.31 -2.80 13.79
CA PRO A 134 6.28 -1.37 14.06
C PRO A 134 7.40 -0.96 15.04
N ASN A 135 8.28 -0.07 14.59
CA ASN A 135 9.41 0.47 15.37
C ASN A 135 9.42 2.01 15.43
N GLY A 136 8.31 2.64 15.05
CA GLY A 136 8.17 4.10 14.94
C GLY A 136 8.75 4.71 13.65
N GLN A 137 9.54 3.96 12.89
CA GLN A 137 10.21 4.43 11.66
C GLN A 137 9.77 3.68 10.40
N TRP A 138 9.34 2.43 10.50
CA TRP A 138 8.84 1.66 9.37
C TRP A 138 7.32 1.76 9.28
N ASN A 139 6.79 2.07 8.09
CA ASN A 139 5.35 2.18 7.83
C ASN A 139 4.98 1.67 6.41
N CYS A 140 3.73 1.89 5.99
CA CYS A 140 3.26 1.49 4.66
C CYS A 140 4.03 2.14 3.49
N GLN A 141 4.60 3.33 3.67
CA GLN A 141 5.39 3.99 2.63
C GLN A 141 6.69 3.24 2.39
N ASN A 142 7.38 2.81 3.45
CA ASN A 142 8.58 1.99 3.33
C ASN A 142 8.30 0.69 2.57
N TRP A 143 7.20 0.01 2.91
CA TRP A 143 6.82 -1.23 2.21
C TRP A 143 6.49 -1.00 0.73
N ILE A 144 5.81 0.10 0.39
CA ILE A 144 5.56 0.48 -1.01
C ILE A 144 6.86 0.80 -1.74
N VAL A 145 7.82 1.49 -1.11
CA VAL A 145 9.14 1.77 -1.69
C VAL A 145 9.90 0.46 -1.97
N ASP A 146 9.85 -0.51 -1.05
CA ASP A 146 10.45 -1.84 -1.24
C ASP A 146 9.77 -2.60 -2.40
N LEU A 147 8.44 -2.52 -2.52
CA LEU A 147 7.71 -3.09 -3.65
C LEU A 147 8.10 -2.42 -4.98
N LEU A 148 8.20 -1.09 -5.01
CA LEU A 148 8.63 -0.34 -6.19
C LEU A 148 10.07 -0.71 -6.59
N CYS A 149 10.96 -0.93 -5.63
CA CYS A 149 12.31 -1.42 -5.88
C CYS A 149 12.30 -2.79 -6.56
N LYS A 150 11.47 -3.73 -6.08
CA LYS A 150 11.29 -5.04 -6.73
C LYS A 150 10.69 -4.93 -8.12
N MET A 151 9.70 -4.06 -8.32
CA MET A 151 9.12 -3.80 -9.65
C MET A 151 10.16 -3.24 -10.63
N HIS A 152 11.08 -2.41 -10.16
CA HIS A 152 12.19 -1.92 -10.97
C HIS A 152 13.16 -3.05 -11.32
N GLN A 153 13.58 -3.86 -10.34
CA GLN A 153 14.46 -5.01 -10.55
C GLN A 153 13.87 -6.06 -11.51
N ASP A 154 12.55 -6.22 -11.50
CA ASP A 154 11.80 -7.12 -12.41
C ASP A 154 11.53 -6.49 -13.79
N GLY A 155 11.97 -5.24 -14.03
CA GLY A 155 11.80 -4.55 -15.31
C GLY A 155 10.39 -4.02 -15.61
N ILE A 156 9.49 -4.04 -14.62
CA ILE A 156 8.11 -3.54 -14.76
C ILE A 156 8.09 -2.00 -14.87
N ILE A 157 9.02 -1.35 -14.17
CA ILE A 157 9.20 0.12 -14.22
C ILE A 157 10.68 0.48 -14.41
N THR A 158 10.90 1.66 -15.01
CA THR A 158 12.25 2.21 -15.19
C THR A 158 12.77 2.86 -13.90
N GLN A 159 14.09 3.00 -13.79
CA GLN A 159 14.72 3.74 -12.68
C GLN A 159 14.20 5.18 -12.60
N SER A 160 14.02 5.85 -13.74
CA SER A 160 13.47 7.21 -13.80
C SER A 160 12.07 7.27 -13.20
N LYS A 161 11.21 6.29 -13.53
CA LYS A 161 9.85 6.24 -12.97
C LYS A 161 9.86 5.95 -11.47
N TRP A 162 10.70 5.02 -11.02
CA TRP A 162 10.88 4.74 -9.60
C TRP A 162 11.29 6.01 -8.84
N SER A 163 12.34 6.70 -9.30
CA SER A 163 12.84 7.92 -8.66
C SER A 163 11.79 9.03 -8.62
N GLN A 164 11.07 9.23 -9.73
CA GLN A 164 10.00 10.24 -9.81
C GLN A 164 8.93 9.98 -8.75
N VAL A 165 8.39 8.76 -8.69
CA VAL A 165 7.27 8.43 -7.78
C VAL A 165 7.69 8.57 -6.32
N VAL A 166 8.89 8.11 -5.96
CA VAL A 166 9.43 8.21 -4.60
C VAL A 166 9.66 9.67 -4.18
N ALA A 167 10.04 10.54 -5.12
CA ALA A 167 10.21 11.96 -4.86
C ALA A 167 8.87 12.72 -4.79
N GLU A 168 7.88 12.35 -5.61
CA GLU A 168 6.62 13.10 -5.74
C GLU A 168 5.59 12.75 -4.65
N ALA A 169 5.42 11.45 -4.37
CA ALA A 169 4.36 10.97 -3.48
C ALA A 169 4.36 11.54 -2.04
N PRO A 170 5.51 11.88 -1.41
CA PRO A 170 5.51 12.54 -0.10
C PRO A 170 4.95 13.98 -0.11
N HIS A 171 4.90 14.64 -1.27
CA HIS A 171 4.62 16.07 -1.42
C HIS A 171 3.28 16.36 -2.11
N VAL A 172 2.52 15.34 -2.50
CA VAL A 172 1.19 15.56 -3.10
C VAL A 172 0.17 16.19 -2.13
N TRP A 173 0.53 16.29 -0.85
CA TRP A 173 -0.21 16.94 0.23
C TRP A 173 0.61 18.07 0.88
N ASP A 174 0.98 19.09 0.11
CA ASP A 174 1.72 20.26 0.61
C ASP A 174 0.82 21.28 1.34
N GLY A 175 0.20 20.87 2.46
CA GLY A 175 -0.34 21.80 3.47
C GLY A 175 -1.77 22.31 3.26
N ARG A 176 -2.57 21.65 2.40
CA ARG A 176 -4.02 21.90 2.31
C ARG A 176 -4.80 20.64 2.71
N LEU A 177 -4.93 20.41 4.01
CA LEU A 177 -5.95 19.53 4.59
C LEU A 177 -7.03 20.36 5.24
#